data_AF-A0A4P6TQF8-F1
#
_entry.id   AF-A0A4P6TQF8-F1
#
_cell.length_a   1.000
_cell.length_b   1.000
_cell.length_c   1.000
_cell.angle_alpha   90.00
_cell.angle_beta   90.00
_cell.angle_gamma   90.00
#
_symmetry.space_group_name_H-M   'P 1'
#
loop_
_entity.id
_entity.type
_entity.pdbx_description
1 polymer ?
#
loop_
_entity_poly.entity_id
_entity_poly.type
_entity_poly.pdbx_seq_one_letter_code
_entity_poly.pdbx_strand_id
1 'polypeptide(L)'
;MLMLYWRDDMYQISDLIMLFQYHYGYIVQSYFYVILQFLLMYVLFALSKNGVLESFSSVVFPGFFRRNYALLMFVLMMLISVILAVCCIVLSNVVFNMSNDFVYLAGVVLGFRKGIVILLIGCLYRILMLYLELGGVAWMLYMFLDLVFYFLAGLFFSTMLYTRLENISASEILFICLNKITVSMVSATLWFFMMGDAWFSGFNVLLFRLVAWPMVTIPMMTVFLFLLRTGVRQSLQQTLHAT
;
A
#
# COMPACT_ATOMS: atom_id res chain seq x y z
N MET A 1 -13.51 18.74 49.42
CA MET A 1 -12.31 17.90 49.60
C MET A 1 -12.35 16.82 48.52
N LEU A 2 -11.93 17.19 47.31
CA LEU A 2 -11.88 16.30 46.15
C LEU A 2 -10.69 15.35 46.34
N MET A 3 -10.97 14.10 46.70
CA MET A 3 -9.97 13.04 46.58
C MET A 3 -9.78 12.74 45.10
N LEU A 4 -8.61 13.14 44.62
CA LEU A 4 -7.95 12.60 43.44
C LEU A 4 -7.89 11.07 43.56
N TYR A 5 -8.84 10.36 42.93
CA TYR A 5 -8.65 8.94 42.61
C TYR A 5 -7.91 8.87 41.28
N TRP A 6 -6.61 9.17 41.35
CA TRP A 6 -5.65 8.72 40.35
C TRP A 6 -5.63 7.19 40.48
N ARG A 7 -6.42 6.52 39.63
CA ARG A 7 -6.32 5.07 39.49
C ARG A 7 -5.13 4.82 38.58
N ASP A 8 -4.01 4.47 39.19
CA ASP A 8 -2.85 3.87 38.54
C ASP A 8 -3.28 2.51 37.95
N ASP A 9 -3.97 2.52 36.81
CA ASP A 9 -4.11 1.35 35.96
C ASP A 9 -2.74 1.14 35.28
N MET A 10 -1.78 0.61 36.05
CA MET A 10 -0.55 0.04 35.48
C MET A 10 -0.99 -1.07 34.53
N TYR A 11 -0.87 -0.80 33.23
CA TYR A 11 -1.09 -1.76 32.15
C TYR A 11 -0.41 -3.09 32.47
N GLN A 12 -1.21 -4.15 32.49
CA GLN A 12 -0.69 -5.47 32.81
C GLN A 12 -0.14 -6.12 31.53
N ILE A 13 0.88 -6.97 31.68
CA ILE A 13 1.42 -7.78 30.57
C ILE A 13 0.31 -8.58 29.87
N SER A 14 -0.76 -8.95 30.58
CA SER A 14 -1.96 -9.58 30.04
C SER A 14 -2.67 -8.75 28.97
N ASP A 15 -2.72 -7.42 29.10
CA ASP A 15 -3.36 -6.54 28.12
C ASP A 15 -2.56 -6.52 26.82
N LEU A 16 -1.24 -6.51 26.92
CA LEU A 16 -0.32 -6.61 25.78
C LEU A 16 -0.45 -7.96 25.05
N ILE A 17 -0.59 -9.06 25.81
CA ILE A 17 -0.78 -10.41 25.24
C ILE A 17 -2.13 -10.50 24.53
N MET A 18 -3.21 -10.00 25.14
CA MET A 18 -4.54 -9.97 24.53
C MET A 18 -4.55 -9.15 23.24
N LEU A 19 -3.85 -8.02 23.23
CA LEU A 19 -3.69 -7.19 22.04
C LEU A 19 -2.94 -7.92 20.92
N PHE A 20 -1.86 -8.61 21.29
CA PHE A 20 -1.09 -9.40 20.34
C PHE A 20 -1.92 -10.54 19.75
N GLN A 21 -2.71 -11.23 20.56
CA GLN A 21 -3.63 -12.29 20.11
C GLN A 21 -4.69 -11.74 19.15
N TYR A 22 -5.26 -10.56 19.44
CA TYR A 22 -6.20 -9.89 18.54
C TYR A 22 -5.58 -9.57 17.19
N HIS A 23 -4.41 -8.94 17.18
CA HIS A 23 -3.71 -8.61 15.93
C HIS A 23 -3.24 -9.84 15.17
N TYR A 24 -2.77 -10.87 15.87
CA TYR A 24 -2.40 -12.14 15.26
C TYR A 24 -3.61 -12.82 14.62
N GLY A 25 -4.75 -12.88 15.31
CA GLY A 25 -6.00 -13.41 14.77
C GLY A 25 -6.45 -12.67 13.51
N TYR A 26 -6.33 -11.34 13.53
CA TYR A 26 -6.63 -10.49 12.37
C TYR A 26 -5.70 -10.77 11.17
N ILE A 27 -4.39 -10.95 11.41
CA ILE A 27 -3.43 -11.30 10.37
C ILE A 27 -3.76 -12.68 9.79
N VAL A 28 -4.04 -13.67 10.64
CA VAL A 28 -4.35 -15.05 10.22
C VAL A 28 -5.61 -15.08 9.36
N GLN A 29 -6.67 -14.36 9.76
CA GLN A 29 -7.90 -14.24 8.97
C GLN A 29 -7.66 -13.53 7.63
N SER A 30 -6.77 -12.52 7.63
CA SER A 30 -6.41 -11.79 6.42
C SER A 30 -5.44 -12.55 5.51
N TYR A 31 -4.78 -13.60 6.00
CA TYR A 31 -3.68 -14.27 5.29
C TYR A 31 -4.11 -14.91 3.97
N PHE A 32 -5.35 -15.43 3.91
CA PHE A 32 -5.91 -15.94 2.66
C PHE A 32 -5.96 -14.86 1.56
N TYR A 33 -6.40 -13.65 1.92
CA TYR A 33 -6.49 -12.52 1.00
C TYR A 33 -5.11 -12.01 0.58
N VAL A 34 -4.11 -12.11 1.46
CA VAL A 34 -2.71 -11.84 1.12
C VAL A 34 -2.23 -12.81 0.04
N ILE A 35 -2.42 -14.13 0.23
CA ILE A 35 -2.03 -15.14 -0.76
C ILE A 35 -2.75 -14.88 -2.08
N LEU A 36 -4.04 -14.60 -2.03
CA LEU A 36 -4.84 -14.30 -3.22
C LEU A 36 -4.31 -13.07 -3.96
N GLN A 37 -3.94 -12.00 -3.25
CA GLN A 37 -3.31 -10.81 -3.83
C GLN A 37 -1.98 -11.17 -4.53
N PHE A 38 -1.14 -12.00 -3.92
CA PHE A 38 0.09 -12.49 -4.55
C PHE A 38 -0.21 -13.28 -5.85
N LEU A 39 -1.18 -14.19 -5.81
CA LEU A 39 -1.57 -14.97 -6.98
C LEU A 39 -2.09 -14.09 -8.11
N LEU A 40 -2.97 -13.13 -7.80
CA LEU A 40 -3.51 -12.18 -8.79
C LEU A 40 -2.42 -11.30 -9.39
N MET A 41 -1.43 -10.88 -8.59
CA MET A 41 -0.25 -10.19 -9.11
C MET A 41 0.51 -11.08 -10.11
N TYR A 42 0.81 -12.32 -9.76
CA TYR A 42 1.51 -13.24 -10.68
C TYR A 42 0.72 -13.47 -11.96
N VAL A 43 -0.60 -13.67 -11.88
CA VAL A 43 -1.48 -13.80 -13.04
C VAL A 43 -1.42 -12.54 -13.90
N LEU A 44 -1.49 -11.35 -13.29
CA LEU A 44 -1.39 -10.08 -14.01
C LEU A 44 -0.08 -9.96 -14.80
N PHE A 45 1.05 -10.29 -14.17
CA PHE A 45 2.36 -10.27 -14.83
C PHE A 45 2.48 -11.36 -15.91
N ALA A 46 1.88 -12.53 -15.72
CA ALA A 46 1.82 -13.57 -16.75
C ALA A 46 1.00 -13.10 -17.98
N LEU A 47 -0.18 -12.50 -17.75
CA LEU A 47 -1.01 -11.92 -18.81
C LEU A 47 -0.31 -10.78 -19.55
N SER A 48 0.46 -9.97 -18.82
CA SER A 48 1.34 -8.97 -19.42
C SER A 48 2.38 -9.60 -20.34
N LYS A 49 3.09 -10.63 -19.87
CA LYS A 49 4.19 -11.26 -20.61
C LYS A 49 3.71 -11.97 -21.88
N ASN A 50 2.51 -12.56 -21.82
CA ASN A 50 1.89 -13.24 -22.96
C ASN A 50 1.26 -12.27 -23.99
N GLY A 51 1.40 -10.96 -23.81
CA GLY A 51 0.85 -9.96 -24.74
C GLY A 51 -0.67 -9.82 -24.71
N VAL A 52 -1.36 -10.49 -23.77
CA VAL A 52 -2.82 -10.42 -23.64
C VAL A 52 -3.25 -9.01 -23.24
N LEU A 53 -2.59 -8.43 -22.24
CA LEU A 53 -2.89 -7.06 -21.80
C LEU A 53 -2.58 -6.02 -22.89
N GLU A 54 -1.52 -6.25 -23.68
CA GLU A 54 -1.20 -5.40 -24.82
C GLU A 54 -2.28 -5.48 -25.89
N SER A 55 -2.76 -6.68 -26.19
CA SER A 55 -3.86 -6.91 -27.14
C SER A 55 -5.13 -6.18 -26.70
N PHE A 56 -5.57 -6.36 -25.45
CA PHE A 56 -6.74 -5.63 -24.92
C PHE A 56 -6.56 -4.11 -24.92
N SER A 57 -5.41 -3.63 -24.46
CA SER A 57 -5.17 -2.18 -24.39
C SER A 57 -5.02 -1.55 -25.77
N SER A 58 -4.50 -2.26 -26.77
CA SER A 58 -4.39 -1.76 -28.15
C SER A 58 -5.74 -1.53 -28.83
N VAL A 59 -6.78 -2.28 -28.43
CA VAL A 59 -8.16 -2.06 -28.89
C VAL A 59 -8.70 -0.71 -28.42
N VAL A 60 -8.33 -0.28 -27.21
CA VAL A 60 -8.84 0.97 -26.60
C VAL A 60 -7.90 2.16 -26.88
N PHE A 61 -6.59 1.95 -26.73
CA PHE A 61 -5.54 2.96 -26.88
C PHE A 61 -4.29 2.34 -27.55
N PRO A 62 -4.17 2.41 -28.88
CA PRO A 62 -3.03 1.82 -29.59
C PRO A 62 -1.69 2.41 -29.13
N GLY A 63 -0.74 1.54 -28.81
CA GLY A 63 0.62 1.92 -28.37
C GLY A 63 0.74 2.49 -26.94
N PHE A 64 -0.36 2.66 -26.21
CA PHE A 64 -0.34 3.18 -24.83
C PHE A 64 0.37 2.22 -23.86
N PHE A 65 0.15 0.91 -24.03
CA PHE A 65 0.71 -0.14 -23.17
C PHE A 65 2.22 -0.08 -23.07
N ARG A 66 2.93 -0.02 -24.21
CA ARG A 66 4.39 0.00 -24.24
C ARG A 66 4.95 1.30 -23.63
N ARG A 67 4.33 2.44 -23.92
CA ARG A 67 4.79 3.75 -23.44
C ARG A 67 4.55 3.97 -21.95
N ASN A 68 3.50 3.36 -21.40
CA ASN A 68 3.05 3.58 -20.02
C ASN A 68 2.91 2.27 -19.23
N TYR A 69 3.72 1.26 -19.57
CA TYR A 69 3.66 -0.07 -18.96
C TYR A 69 3.64 -0.03 -17.44
N ALA A 70 4.59 0.68 -16.83
CA ALA A 70 4.67 0.77 -15.37
C ALA A 70 3.43 1.40 -14.76
N LEU A 71 2.97 2.53 -15.30
CA LEU A 71 1.74 3.21 -14.84
C LEU A 71 0.53 2.26 -14.92
N LEU A 72 0.38 1.54 -16.03
CA LEU A 72 -0.73 0.61 -16.22
C LEU A 72 -0.68 -0.53 -15.20
N MET A 73 0.49 -1.10 -14.94
CA MET A 73 0.64 -2.15 -13.93
C MET A 73 0.30 -1.65 -12.53
N PHE A 74 0.66 -0.41 -12.19
CA PHE A 74 0.23 0.22 -10.95
C PHE A 74 -1.30 0.43 -10.88
N VAL A 75 -1.93 0.89 -11.96
CA VAL A 75 -3.39 1.06 -12.04
C VAL A 75 -4.08 -0.30 -11.85
N LEU A 76 -3.64 -1.34 -12.56
CA LEU A 76 -4.24 -2.68 -12.47
C LEU A 76 -4.06 -3.30 -11.08
N MET A 77 -2.88 -3.14 -10.46
CA MET A 77 -2.66 -3.60 -9.08
C MET A 77 -3.47 -2.83 -8.05
N MET A 78 -3.65 -1.52 -8.24
CA MET A 78 -4.57 -0.73 -7.42
C MET A 78 -6.00 -1.24 -7.55
N LEU A 79 -6.48 -1.48 -8.76
CA LEU A 79 -7.83 -2.02 -8.99
C LEU A 79 -8.02 -3.40 -8.35
N ILE A 80 -7.05 -4.31 -8.50
CA ILE A 80 -7.07 -5.63 -7.84
C ILE A 80 -7.17 -5.47 -6.32
N SER A 81 -6.35 -4.58 -5.75
CA SER A 81 -6.33 -4.33 -4.30
C SER A 81 -7.66 -3.76 -3.80
N VAL A 82 -8.26 -2.85 -4.57
CA VAL A 82 -9.55 -2.24 -4.27
C VAL A 82 -10.67 -3.28 -4.31
N ILE A 83 -10.72 -4.11 -5.37
CA ILE A 83 -11.72 -5.17 -5.50
C ILE A 83 -11.59 -6.15 -4.34
N LEU A 84 -10.36 -6.57 -4.02
CA LEU A 84 -10.13 -7.48 -2.90
C LEU A 84 -10.55 -6.85 -1.57
N ALA A 85 -10.24 -5.58 -1.33
CA ALA A 85 -10.66 -4.90 -0.11
C ALA A 85 -12.18 -4.83 0.04
N VAL A 86 -12.90 -4.51 -1.04
CA VAL A 86 -14.38 -4.51 -1.05
C VAL A 86 -14.91 -5.92 -0.77
N CYS A 87 -14.36 -6.95 -1.43
CA CYS A 87 -14.74 -8.34 -1.18
C CYS A 87 -14.49 -8.78 0.28
N CYS A 88 -13.34 -8.39 0.86
CA CYS A 88 -13.00 -8.72 2.26
C CYS A 88 -14.03 -8.15 3.23
N ILE A 89 -14.48 -6.92 2.99
CA ILE A 89 -15.46 -6.24 3.85
C ILE A 89 -16.84 -6.87 3.67
N VAL A 90 -17.29 -7.03 2.43
CA VAL A 90 -18.64 -7.54 2.16
C VAL A 90 -18.80 -9.01 2.59
N LEU A 91 -17.79 -9.85 2.37
CA LEU A 91 -17.88 -11.30 2.61
C LEU A 91 -17.42 -11.72 4.00
N SER A 92 -16.47 -11.01 4.60
CA SER A 92 -15.83 -11.44 5.86
C SER A 92 -15.79 -10.36 6.93
N ASN A 93 -16.26 -9.14 6.64
CA ASN A 93 -16.19 -8.00 7.55
C ASN A 93 -14.75 -7.69 8.03
N VAL A 94 -13.75 -7.95 7.17
CA VAL A 94 -12.33 -7.71 7.45
C VAL A 94 -11.82 -6.54 6.62
N VAL A 95 -11.22 -5.54 7.29
CA VAL A 95 -10.69 -4.31 6.65
C VAL A 95 -9.25 -4.50 6.12
N PHE A 96 -9.07 -5.31 5.09
CA PHE A 96 -7.76 -5.51 4.48
C PHE A 96 -7.56 -4.61 3.25
N ASN A 97 -6.59 -3.69 3.29
CA ASN A 97 -6.35 -2.78 2.16
C ASN A 97 -4.88 -2.35 2.00
N MET A 98 -4.26 -2.76 0.88
CA MET A 98 -2.88 -2.44 0.50
C MET A 98 -2.71 -1.21 -0.42
N SER A 99 -3.77 -0.47 -0.73
CA SER A 99 -3.69 0.68 -1.66
C SER A 99 -2.66 1.73 -1.26
N ASN A 100 -2.48 2.01 0.04
CA ASN A 100 -1.48 2.98 0.52
C ASN A 100 -0.06 2.59 0.10
N ASP A 101 0.25 1.30 0.00
CA ASP A 101 1.58 0.80 -0.36
C ASP A 101 1.88 1.01 -1.83
N PHE A 102 0.89 0.79 -2.69
CA PHE A 102 0.99 1.08 -4.11
C PHE A 102 1.05 2.58 -4.39
N VAL A 103 0.39 3.41 -3.57
CA VAL A 103 0.50 4.88 -3.64
C VAL A 103 1.90 5.35 -3.25
N TYR A 104 2.48 4.80 -2.17
CA TYR A 104 3.88 5.05 -1.81
C TYR A 104 4.83 4.64 -2.93
N LEU A 105 4.70 3.41 -3.43
CA LEU A 105 5.54 2.90 -4.52
C LEU A 105 5.37 3.73 -5.80
N ALA A 106 4.15 4.20 -6.11
CA ALA A 106 3.93 5.06 -7.26
C ALA A 106 4.67 6.40 -7.12
N GLY A 107 4.72 6.97 -5.91
CA GLY A 107 5.54 8.14 -5.61
C GLY A 107 7.03 7.88 -5.88
N VAL A 108 7.55 6.75 -5.39
CA VAL A 108 8.96 6.37 -5.57
C VAL A 108 9.32 6.14 -7.03
N VAL A 109 8.47 5.38 -7.73
CA VAL A 109 8.82 4.73 -8.99
C VAL A 109 8.36 5.52 -10.21
N LEU A 110 7.14 6.08 -10.17
CA LEU A 110 6.55 6.81 -11.29
C LEU A 110 6.81 8.32 -11.21
N GLY A 111 7.23 8.81 -10.04
CA GLY A 111 7.41 10.23 -9.75
C GLY A 111 6.08 10.99 -9.77
N PHE A 112 6.16 12.33 -9.68
CA PHE A 112 4.98 13.19 -9.48
C PHE A 112 3.97 13.08 -10.63
N ARG A 113 4.44 13.25 -11.87
CA ARG A 113 3.57 13.39 -13.06
C ARG A 113 2.67 12.18 -13.29
N LYS A 114 3.21 10.96 -13.14
CA LYS A 114 2.45 9.71 -13.37
C LYS A 114 1.88 9.17 -12.06
N GLY A 115 2.58 9.33 -10.94
CA GLY A 115 2.15 8.85 -9.64
C GLY A 115 0.90 9.55 -9.10
N ILE A 116 0.65 10.81 -9.47
CA ILE A 116 -0.57 11.52 -9.03
C ILE A 116 -1.86 10.82 -9.48
N VAL A 117 -1.84 10.13 -10.63
CA VAL A 117 -2.98 9.33 -11.11
C VAL A 117 -3.30 8.21 -10.13
N ILE A 118 -2.27 7.54 -9.60
CA ILE A 118 -2.42 6.47 -8.62
C ILE A 118 -2.93 7.01 -7.28
N LEU A 119 -2.42 8.17 -6.84
CA LEU A 119 -2.94 8.84 -5.66
C LEU A 119 -4.42 9.18 -5.81
N LEU A 120 -4.85 9.74 -6.95
CA LEU A 120 -6.24 10.08 -7.20
C LEU A 120 -7.16 8.85 -7.18
N ILE A 121 -6.73 7.73 -7.77
CA ILE A 121 -7.45 6.45 -7.68
C ILE A 121 -7.57 6.00 -6.22
N GLY A 122 -6.49 6.10 -5.44
CA GLY A 122 -6.49 5.78 -4.01
C GLY A 122 -7.46 6.66 -3.21
N CYS A 123 -7.48 7.97 -3.47
CA CYS A 123 -8.41 8.91 -2.86
C CYS A 123 -9.87 8.59 -3.21
N LEU A 124 -10.18 8.34 -4.49
CA LEU A 124 -11.53 7.95 -4.93
C LEU A 124 -12.00 6.67 -4.25
N TYR A 125 -11.11 5.68 -4.12
CA TYR A 125 -11.41 4.47 -3.39
C TYR A 125 -11.67 4.74 -1.90
N ARG A 126 -10.94 5.64 -1.24
CA ARG A 126 -11.25 6.01 0.16
C ARG A 126 -12.61 6.67 0.30
N ILE A 127 -13.01 7.51 -0.65
CA ILE A 127 -14.37 8.07 -0.69
C ILE A 127 -15.39 6.94 -0.81
N LEU A 128 -15.16 5.96 -1.69
CA LEU A 128 -16.06 4.81 -1.84
C LEU A 128 -16.18 4.00 -0.54
N MET A 129 -15.04 3.71 0.10
CA MET A 129 -14.99 2.97 1.36
C MET A 129 -15.67 3.71 2.50
N LEU A 130 -15.73 5.04 2.44
CA LEU A 130 -16.45 5.85 3.40
C LEU A 130 -17.94 5.50 3.49
N TYR A 131 -18.54 5.15 2.35
CA TYR A 131 -19.95 4.76 2.34
C TYR A 131 -20.18 3.38 2.96
N LEU A 132 -19.12 2.57 3.04
CA LEU A 132 -19.16 1.21 3.60
C LEU A 132 -18.75 1.18 5.07
N GLU A 133 -17.76 1.99 5.46
CA GLU A 133 -17.26 2.12 6.83
C GLU A 133 -17.89 3.36 7.49
N LEU A 134 -18.78 3.15 8.46
CA LEU A 134 -19.34 4.21 9.31
C LEU A 134 -18.27 4.74 10.29
N GLY A 135 -17.28 5.47 9.76
CA GLY A 135 -16.21 6.12 10.52
C GLY A 135 -16.50 7.59 10.85
N GLY A 136 -15.91 8.09 11.93
CA GLY A 136 -15.97 9.52 12.29
C GLY A 136 -15.18 10.42 11.32
N VAL A 137 -15.52 11.71 11.26
CA VAL A 137 -14.88 12.70 10.37
C VAL A 137 -13.37 12.81 10.58
N ALA A 138 -12.91 12.71 11.84
CA ALA A 138 -11.48 12.76 12.16
C ALA A 138 -10.71 11.54 11.65
N TRP A 139 -11.33 10.35 11.70
CA TRP A 139 -10.77 9.13 11.11
C TRP A 139 -10.65 9.25 9.59
N MET A 140 -11.68 9.79 8.96
CA MET A 140 -11.70 10.05 7.52
C MET A 140 -10.58 11.00 7.08
N LEU A 141 -10.45 12.16 7.74
CA LEU A 141 -9.42 13.14 7.43
C LEU A 141 -8.01 12.56 7.61
N TYR A 142 -7.81 11.76 8.65
CA TYR A 142 -6.56 11.03 8.84
C TYR A 142 -6.25 10.07 7.68
N MET A 143 -7.20 9.24 7.26
CA MET A 143 -6.97 8.26 6.19
C MET A 143 -6.64 8.92 4.84
N PHE A 144 -7.18 10.11 4.57
CA PHE A 144 -6.78 10.93 3.42
C PHE A 144 -5.37 11.50 3.57
N LEU A 145 -5.06 12.12 4.71
CA LEU A 145 -3.73 12.66 4.97
C LEU A 145 -2.66 11.57 4.93
N ASP A 146 -2.98 10.37 5.40
CA ASP A 146 -2.10 9.21 5.39
C ASP A 146 -1.70 8.84 3.95
N LEU A 147 -2.67 8.76 3.02
CA LEU A 147 -2.40 8.52 1.60
C LEU A 147 -1.51 9.59 0.97
N VAL A 148 -1.81 10.85 1.24
CA VAL A 148 -1.03 11.98 0.73
C VAL A 148 0.39 11.93 1.30
N PHE A 149 0.55 11.63 2.58
CA PHE A 149 1.85 11.49 3.23
C PHE A 149 2.66 10.35 2.64
N TYR A 150 2.06 9.18 2.43
CA TYR A 150 2.72 8.04 1.77
C TYR A 150 3.20 8.40 0.37
N PHE A 151 2.38 9.13 -0.40
CA PHE A 151 2.78 9.59 -1.73
C PHE A 151 3.94 10.59 -1.68
N LEU A 152 3.87 11.59 -0.81
CA LEU A 152 4.91 12.62 -0.65
C LEU A 152 6.22 12.01 -0.17
N ALA A 153 6.18 11.08 0.78
CA ALA A 153 7.36 10.35 1.22
C ALA A 153 7.95 9.53 0.08
N GLY A 154 7.11 8.87 -0.73
CA GLY A 154 7.56 8.16 -1.92
C GLY A 154 8.28 9.08 -2.91
N LEU A 155 7.71 10.27 -3.18
CA LEU A 155 8.34 11.27 -4.05
C LEU A 155 9.69 11.74 -3.52
N PHE A 156 9.80 11.97 -2.22
CA PHE A 156 11.06 12.33 -1.59
C PHE A 156 12.14 11.27 -1.84
N PHE A 157 11.82 9.99 -1.65
CA PHE A 157 12.76 8.91 -1.97
C PHE A 157 13.07 8.80 -3.47
N SER A 158 12.10 9.06 -4.35
CA SER A 158 12.33 9.15 -5.80
C SER A 158 13.41 10.18 -6.14
N THR A 159 13.33 11.36 -5.53
CA THR A 159 14.30 12.44 -5.74
C THR A 159 15.69 12.12 -5.17
N MET A 160 15.75 11.42 -4.04
CA MET A 160 17.03 11.04 -3.42
C MET A 160 17.75 9.91 -4.16
N LEU A 161 17.01 8.91 -4.65
CA LEU A 161 17.60 7.72 -5.25
C LEU A 161 17.85 7.86 -6.76
N TYR A 162 17.30 8.90 -7.40
CA TYR A 162 17.37 9.10 -8.86
C TYR A 162 16.97 7.84 -9.64
N THR A 163 16.03 7.07 -9.09
CA THR A 163 15.71 5.70 -9.52
C THR A 163 15.07 5.69 -10.91
N ARG A 164 15.81 5.21 -11.90
CA ARG A 164 15.23 4.75 -13.18
C ARG A 164 14.86 3.28 -13.05
N LEU A 165 13.58 2.94 -13.23
CA LEU A 165 13.03 1.57 -13.10
C LEU A 165 13.90 0.46 -13.71
N GLU A 166 14.49 0.75 -14.86
CA GLU A 166 15.28 -0.20 -15.65
C GLU A 166 16.53 -0.70 -14.91
N ASN A 167 17.11 0.16 -14.06
CA ASN A 167 18.41 -0.07 -13.42
C ASN A 167 18.32 -0.24 -11.91
N ILE A 168 17.11 -0.34 -11.35
CA ILE A 168 16.95 -0.48 -9.90
C ILE A 168 17.65 -1.75 -9.41
N SER A 169 18.60 -1.59 -8.49
CA SER A 169 19.35 -2.68 -7.86
C SER A 169 18.52 -3.39 -6.78
N ALA A 170 18.86 -4.63 -6.43
CA ALA A 170 18.14 -5.34 -5.36
C ALA A 170 18.29 -4.63 -4.00
N SER A 171 19.44 -4.00 -3.75
CA SER A 171 19.68 -3.16 -2.57
C SER A 171 18.80 -1.91 -2.56
N GLU A 172 18.56 -1.27 -3.70
CA GLU A 172 17.61 -0.15 -3.80
C GLU A 172 16.17 -0.60 -3.54
N ILE A 173 15.75 -1.76 -4.05
CA ILE A 173 14.42 -2.32 -3.75
C ILE A 173 14.26 -2.53 -2.24
N LEU A 174 15.24 -3.17 -1.59
CA LEU A 174 15.22 -3.36 -0.14
C LEU A 174 15.23 -2.04 0.61
N PHE A 175 16.03 -1.06 0.17
CA PHE A 175 16.06 0.27 0.77
C PHE A 175 14.69 0.97 0.66
N ILE A 176 14.04 0.91 -0.50
CA ILE A 176 12.68 1.45 -0.69
C ILE A 176 11.68 0.77 0.25
N CYS A 177 11.74 -0.56 0.37
CA CYS A 177 10.86 -1.33 1.25
C CYS A 177 11.10 -1.07 2.74
N LEU A 178 12.36 -0.94 3.17
CA LEU A 178 12.70 -0.64 4.57
C LEU A 178 12.29 0.78 4.96
N ASN A 179 12.47 1.75 4.08
CA ASN A 179 12.07 3.13 4.33
C ASN A 179 10.55 3.29 4.49
N LYS A 180 9.76 2.37 3.95
CA LYS A 180 8.32 2.32 4.22
C LYS A 180 8.01 2.17 5.71
N ILE A 181 8.84 1.46 6.48
CA ILE A 181 8.67 1.33 7.93
C ILE A 181 8.80 2.70 8.58
N THR A 182 9.79 3.49 8.18
CA THR A 182 9.99 4.87 8.64
C THR A 182 8.80 5.76 8.28
N VAL A 183 8.27 5.65 7.06
CA VAL A 183 7.05 6.39 6.64
C VAL A 183 5.85 6.00 7.50
N SER A 184 5.69 4.71 7.76
CA SER A 184 4.65 4.15 8.62
C SER A 184 4.76 4.68 10.07
N MET A 185 5.99 4.76 10.60
CA MET A 185 6.29 5.36 11.90
C MET A 185 5.86 6.82 11.95
N VAL A 186 6.32 7.64 11.00
CA VAL A 186 6.02 9.08 11.00
C VAL A 186 4.51 9.32 10.87
N SER A 187 3.83 8.56 10.00
CA SER A 187 2.38 8.67 9.88
C SER A 187 1.64 8.25 11.16
N ALA A 188 2.07 7.18 11.83
CA ALA A 188 1.50 6.77 13.12
C ALA A 188 1.71 7.84 14.21
N THR A 189 2.88 8.50 14.22
CA THR A 189 3.15 9.62 15.13
C THR A 189 2.26 10.83 14.83
N LEU A 190 2.01 11.14 13.56
CA LEU A 190 1.07 12.21 13.18
C LEU A 190 -0.35 11.91 13.63
N TRP A 191 -0.80 10.66 13.52
CA TRP A 191 -2.09 10.22 14.08
C TRP A 191 -2.18 10.47 15.57
N PHE A 192 -1.12 10.11 16.28
CA PHE A 192 -1.03 10.22 17.73
C PHE A 192 -1.17 11.68 18.18
N PHE A 193 -0.52 12.61 17.49
CA PHE A 193 -0.69 14.03 17.75
C PHE A 193 -2.10 14.55 17.44
N MET A 194 -2.79 14.00 16.42
CA MET A 194 -4.15 14.43 16.08
C MET A 194 -5.22 13.90 17.04
N MET A 195 -5.02 12.72 17.62
CA MET A 195 -6.03 12.06 18.46
C MET A 195 -5.80 12.25 19.97
N GLY A 196 -4.72 12.95 20.37
CA GLY A 196 -4.49 13.49 21.71
C GLY A 196 -4.57 12.46 22.84
N ASP A 197 -5.79 12.23 23.35
CA ASP A 197 -6.10 11.41 24.51
C ASP A 197 -6.32 9.92 24.18
N ALA A 198 -6.43 9.54 22.90
CA ALA A 198 -6.67 8.15 22.48
C ALA A 198 -5.39 7.29 22.41
N TRP A 199 -4.56 7.35 23.45
CA TRP A 199 -3.26 6.64 23.52
C TRP A 199 -3.36 5.15 23.20
N PHE A 200 -4.41 4.47 23.66
CA PHE A 200 -4.60 3.03 23.44
C PHE A 200 -4.87 2.68 21.97
N SER A 201 -5.75 3.44 21.30
CA SER A 201 -5.97 3.28 19.86
C SER A 201 -4.71 3.63 19.07
N GLY A 202 -3.89 4.57 19.55
CA GLY A 202 -2.63 4.93 18.93
C GLY A 202 -1.59 3.83 19.01
N PHE A 203 -1.46 3.21 20.18
CA PHE A 203 -0.58 2.06 20.36
C PHE A 203 -0.99 0.89 19.47
N ASN A 204 -2.29 0.61 19.32
CA ASN A 204 -2.80 -0.44 18.44
C ASN A 204 -2.49 -0.15 16.97
N VAL A 205 -2.71 1.08 16.54
CA VAL A 205 -2.38 1.54 15.18
C VAL A 205 -0.89 1.41 14.93
N LEU A 206 -0.05 1.77 15.90
CA LEU A 206 1.40 1.75 15.80
C LEU A 206 1.94 0.31 15.78
N LEU A 207 1.46 -0.57 16.66
CA LEU A 207 1.85 -1.99 16.67
C LEU A 207 1.45 -2.69 15.36
N PHE A 208 0.23 -2.44 14.89
CA PHE A 208 -0.22 -2.96 13.60
C PHE A 208 0.65 -2.46 12.44
N ARG A 209 1.00 -1.16 12.43
CA ARG A 209 1.79 -0.51 11.38
C ARG A 209 3.28 -0.86 11.39
N LEU A 210 3.83 -1.25 12.52
CA LEU A 210 5.26 -1.58 12.67
C LEU A 210 5.56 -3.07 12.58
N VAL A 211 4.64 -3.92 13.04
CA VAL A 211 4.90 -5.35 13.16
C VAL A 211 4.06 -6.12 12.15
N ALA A 212 2.74 -6.05 12.26
CA ALA A 212 1.83 -6.85 11.46
C ALA A 212 1.86 -6.50 9.97
N TRP A 213 1.74 -5.20 9.66
CA TRP A 213 1.57 -4.72 8.30
C TRP A 213 2.84 -4.84 7.46
N PRO A 214 4.05 -4.51 7.96
CA PRO A 214 5.29 -4.67 7.20
C PRO A 214 5.60 -6.13 6.86
N MET A 215 5.28 -7.09 7.73
CA MET A 215 5.50 -8.53 7.47
C MET A 215 4.80 -9.01 6.21
N VAL A 216 3.61 -8.48 5.93
CA VAL A 216 2.83 -8.85 4.75
C VAL A 216 3.25 -8.03 3.53
N THR A 217 3.46 -6.74 3.73
CA THR A 217 3.54 -5.78 2.63
C THR A 217 4.93 -5.63 2.05
N ILE A 218 6.00 -5.80 2.85
CA ILE A 218 7.38 -5.74 2.35
C ILE A 218 7.66 -6.85 1.34
N PRO A 219 7.31 -8.13 1.59
CA PRO A 219 7.47 -9.18 0.58
C PRO A 219 6.70 -8.87 -0.70
N MET A 220 5.46 -8.37 -0.57
CA MET A 220 4.60 -8.04 -1.72
C MET A 220 5.20 -6.91 -2.56
N MET A 221 5.62 -5.82 -1.93
CA MET A 221 6.28 -4.69 -2.59
C MET A 221 7.58 -5.11 -3.27
N THR A 222 8.37 -5.97 -2.62
CA THR A 222 9.64 -6.47 -3.16
C THR A 222 9.42 -7.30 -4.43
N VAL A 223 8.48 -8.26 -4.37
CA VAL A 223 8.14 -9.09 -5.54
C VAL A 223 7.55 -8.24 -6.66
N PHE A 224 6.66 -7.30 -6.32
CA PHE A 224 6.06 -6.39 -7.29
C PHE A 224 7.13 -5.56 -8.02
N LEU A 225 8.05 -4.93 -7.29
CA LEU A 225 9.13 -4.13 -7.88
C LEU A 225 10.07 -4.98 -8.75
N PHE A 226 10.37 -6.21 -8.32
CA PHE A 226 11.19 -7.14 -9.09
C PHE A 226 10.52 -7.54 -10.41
N LEU A 227 9.23 -7.92 -10.37
CA LEU A 227 8.45 -8.24 -11.57
C LEU A 227 8.29 -7.03 -12.48
N LEU A 228 8.05 -5.84 -11.91
CA LEU A 228 7.93 -4.60 -12.67
C LEU A 228 9.24 -4.26 -13.41
N ARG A 229 10.38 -4.39 -12.73
CA ARG A 229 11.71 -4.19 -13.33
C ARG A 229 11.92 -5.12 -14.52
N THR A 230 11.60 -6.41 -14.37
CA THR A 230 11.77 -7.39 -15.46
C THR A 230 10.84 -7.11 -16.63
N GLY A 231 9.57 -6.76 -16.37
CA GLY A 231 8.61 -6.39 -17.40
C GLY A 231 9.00 -5.13 -18.19
N VAL A 232 9.48 -4.09 -17.51
CA VAL A 232 9.95 -2.86 -18.16
C VAL A 232 11.12 -3.16 -19.09
N ARG A 233 12.13 -3.92 -18.63
CA ARG A 233 13.27 -4.32 -19.46
C ARG A 233 12.86 -5.06 -20.73
N GLN A 234 11.90 -5.98 -20.62
CA GLN A 234 11.38 -6.71 -21.78
C GLN A 234 10.65 -5.78 -22.75
N SER A 235 9.83 -4.85 -22.25
CA SER A 235 9.11 -3.89 -23.10
C SER A 235 10.02 -2.95 -23.89
N LEU A 236 11.17 -2.57 -23.31
CA LEU A 236 12.19 -1.75 -23.96
C LEU A 236 12.93 -2.52 -25.06
N GLN A 237 13.29 -3.78 -24.80
CA GLN A 237 13.91 -4.63 -25.81
C GLN A 237 12.99 -4.84 -27.02
N GLN A 238 11.69 -5.08 -26.78
CA GLN A 238 10.71 -5.25 -27.85
C GLN A 238 10.44 -3.98 -28.66
N THR A 239 10.59 -2.79 -28.07
CA THR A 239 10.47 -1.53 -28.81
C THR A 239 11.69 -1.28 -29.69
N LEU A 240 12.89 -1.61 -29.23
CA LEU A 240 14.13 -1.49 -30.02
C LEU A 240 14.17 -2.43 -31.23
N HIS A 241 13.59 -3.62 -31.15
CA HIS A 241 13.53 -4.56 -32.29
C HIS A 241 12.43 -4.24 -33.31
N ALA A 242 11.52 -3.32 -32.99
CA ALA A 242 10.40 -2.93 -33.87
C ALA A 242 10.66 -1.63 -34.66
N THR A 243 11.78 -0.95 -34.38
CA THR A 243 12.27 0.24 -35.10
C THR A 243 13.43 -0.11 -35.99
#